data_AF-A0A4Q3YKW1-F1
#
_entry.id   AF-A0A4Q3YKW1-F1
#
_cell.length_a   1.000
_cell.length_b   1.000
_cell.length_c   1.000
_cell.angle_alpha   90.00
_cell.angle_beta   90.00
_cell.angle_gamma   90.00
#
_symmetry.space_group_name_H-M   'P 1'
#
loop_
_entity.id
_entity.type
_entity.pdbx_description
1 polymer ?
#
loop_
_entity_poly.entity_id
_entity_poly.type
_entity_poly.pdbx_seq_one_letter_code
_entity_poly.pdbx_strand_id
1 'polypeptide(L)'
;YEGLVHQPPLRGVALALPKPQGVVGVVCPPEAPLLGFVSLVAPLIAVGNRVVAVPSEPYPLSATDFYTVLETSDVPAGVVNIVTGSAMELGKALATHNDVDAVWAFGSAAVSEMVEKGSVGNLKRTFTDYGKAFDWMDPAQAEGPLFLRKATDIKNVWIPYGE
;
A
#
# COMPACT_ATOMS: atom_id res chain seq x y z
N TYR A 1 -18.03 -0.07 -2.20
CA TYR A 1 -16.79 -0.55 -2.85
C TYR A 1 -17.07 -1.53 -4.00
N GLU A 2 -18.33 -1.80 -4.35
CA GLU A 2 -18.71 -2.71 -5.45
C GLU A 2 -18.69 -2.06 -6.85
N GLY A 3 -17.98 -0.93 -6.98
CA GLY A 3 -17.90 -0.12 -8.19
C GLY A 3 -19.06 0.87 -8.36
N LEU A 4 -18.86 1.85 -9.26
CA LEU A 4 -19.88 2.83 -9.64
C LEU A 4 -20.31 2.61 -11.08
N VAL A 5 -21.59 2.77 -11.37
CA VAL A 5 -22.12 2.72 -12.73
C VAL A 5 -22.32 4.14 -13.23
N HIS A 6 -21.63 4.51 -14.30
CA HIS A 6 -21.80 5.78 -14.99
C HIS A 6 -22.53 5.55 -16.33
N GLN A 7 -23.35 6.52 -16.73
CA GLN A 7 -23.93 6.56 -18.08
C GLN A 7 -23.00 7.36 -19.01
N PRO A 8 -22.26 6.71 -19.91
CA PRO A 8 -21.44 7.40 -20.89
C PRO A 8 -22.27 8.00 -22.03
N PRO A 9 -21.69 8.93 -22.84
CA PRO A 9 -22.36 9.50 -24.01
C PRO A 9 -22.59 8.50 -25.17
N LEU A 10 -22.02 7.30 -25.09
CA LEU A 10 -22.25 6.18 -26.00
C LEU A 10 -23.29 5.22 -25.42
N ARG A 11 -24.08 4.55 -26.26
CA ARG A 11 -25.07 3.55 -25.81
C ARG A 11 -24.39 2.42 -25.01
N GLY A 12 -24.64 2.38 -23.70
CA GLY A 12 -24.11 1.38 -22.78
C GLY A 12 -23.98 1.90 -21.36
N VAL A 13 -23.29 1.14 -20.51
CA VAL A 13 -22.92 1.55 -19.14
C VAL A 13 -21.41 1.43 -18.95
N ALA A 14 -20.85 2.32 -18.13
CA ALA A 14 -19.45 2.27 -17.72
C ALA A 14 -19.38 1.84 -16.24
N LEU A 15 -18.85 0.64 -16.00
CA LEU A 15 -18.63 0.10 -14.66
C LEU A 15 -17.23 0.48 -14.18
N ALA A 16 -17.15 1.31 -13.14
CA ALA A 16 -15.91 1.69 -12.48
C ALA A 16 -15.58 0.70 -11.36
N LEU A 17 -14.78 -0.32 -11.68
CA LEU A 17 -14.46 -1.42 -10.76
C LEU A 17 -13.13 -1.18 -10.04
N PRO A 18 -13.05 -1.31 -8.70
CA PRO A 18 -11.77 -1.30 -8.00
C PRO A 18 -11.00 -2.60 -8.29
N LYS A 19 -9.71 -2.47 -8.57
CA LYS A 19 -8.76 -3.57 -8.78
C LYS A 19 -7.55 -3.37 -7.86
N PRO A 20 -6.96 -4.43 -7.28
CA PRO A 20 -5.66 -4.33 -6.62
C PRO A 20 -4.60 -3.82 -7.60
N GLN A 21 -3.63 -3.09 -7.05
CA GLN A 21 -2.46 -2.57 -7.77
C GLN A 21 -1.53 -3.71 -8.18
N GLY A 22 -1.31 -4.67 -7.27
CA GLY A 22 -0.43 -5.82 -7.52
C GLY A 22 0.52 -6.07 -6.36
N VAL A 23 1.80 -5.78 -6.55
CA VAL A 23 2.87 -5.87 -5.54
C VAL A 23 3.19 -4.47 -5.01
N VAL A 24 3.08 -4.30 -3.69
CA VAL A 24 3.30 -3.02 -3.03
C VAL A 24 4.46 -3.11 -2.03
N GLY A 25 5.45 -2.25 -2.20
CA GLY A 25 6.51 -2.05 -1.21
C GLY A 25 6.02 -1.11 -0.10
N VAL A 26 6.28 -1.44 1.16
CA VAL A 26 5.86 -0.61 2.31
C VAL A 26 7.07 -0.32 3.17
N VAL A 27 7.36 0.95 3.45
CA VAL A 27 8.33 1.38 4.46
C VAL A 27 7.55 1.98 5.62
N CYS A 28 7.64 1.32 6.77
CA CYS A 28 6.86 1.65 7.96
C CYS A 28 7.53 2.76 8.79
N PRO A 29 6.72 3.56 9.51
CA PRO A 29 7.22 4.63 10.36
C PRO A 29 7.96 4.10 11.61
N PRO A 30 8.90 4.87 12.17
CA PRO A 30 9.57 4.50 13.42
C PRO A 30 8.68 4.68 14.66
N GLU A 31 7.75 5.64 14.67
CA GLU A 31 7.00 6.06 15.87
C GLU A 31 5.87 5.10 16.30
N ALA A 32 5.36 4.28 15.38
CA ALA A 32 4.30 3.31 15.66
C ALA A 32 4.67 1.92 15.09
N PRO A 33 5.61 1.19 15.71
CA PRO A 33 6.25 0.01 15.10
C PRO A 33 5.28 -1.10 14.68
N LEU A 34 4.30 -1.43 15.53
CA LEU A 34 3.29 -2.43 15.20
C LEU A 34 2.05 -1.81 14.57
N LEU A 35 1.52 -0.74 15.16
CA LEU A 35 0.27 -0.13 14.68
C LEU A 35 0.44 0.44 13.27
N GLY A 36 1.49 1.21 13.00
CA GLY A 36 1.78 1.72 11.66
C GLY A 36 2.01 0.61 10.64
N PHE A 37 2.69 -0.47 11.04
CA PHE A 37 2.84 -1.66 10.21
C PHE A 37 1.48 -2.27 9.83
N VAL A 38 0.63 -2.57 10.82
CA VAL A 38 -0.68 -3.18 10.59
C VAL A 38 -1.59 -2.24 9.78
N SER A 39 -1.66 -0.96 10.13
CA SER A 39 -2.47 0.06 9.44
C SER A 39 -2.10 0.21 7.96
N LEU A 40 -0.83 0.01 7.59
CA LEU A 40 -0.39 0.06 6.19
C LEU A 40 -0.63 -1.27 5.47
N VAL A 41 -0.33 -2.41 6.11
CA VAL A 41 -0.38 -3.74 5.48
C VAL A 41 -1.81 -4.26 5.34
N ALA A 42 -2.65 -4.11 6.37
CA ALA A 42 -4.01 -4.65 6.40
C ALA A 42 -4.89 -4.18 5.23
N PRO A 43 -4.99 -2.89 4.88
CA PRO A 43 -5.82 -2.45 3.76
C PRO A 43 -5.29 -2.92 2.41
N LEU A 44 -3.97 -3.09 2.26
CA LEU A 44 -3.36 -3.60 1.03
C LEU A 44 -3.79 -5.04 0.75
N ILE A 45 -3.67 -5.92 1.74
CA ILE A 45 -4.06 -7.33 1.58
C ILE A 45 -5.58 -7.51 1.53
N ALA A 46 -6.35 -6.65 2.22
CA ALA A 46 -7.81 -6.70 2.21
C ALA A 46 -8.41 -6.50 0.80
N VAL A 47 -7.73 -5.74 -0.07
CA VAL A 47 -8.15 -5.53 -1.46
C VAL A 47 -7.41 -6.42 -2.46
N GLY A 48 -6.57 -7.34 -1.98
CA GLY A 48 -5.90 -8.36 -2.81
C GLY A 48 -4.50 -7.99 -3.32
N ASN A 49 -3.82 -7.02 -2.71
CA ASN A 49 -2.40 -6.77 -3.01
C ASN A 49 -1.48 -7.75 -2.27
N ARG A 50 -0.27 -7.93 -2.80
CA ARG A 50 0.85 -8.58 -2.10
C ARG A 50 1.80 -7.51 -1.59
N VAL A 51 2.39 -7.73 -0.42
CA VAL A 51 3.15 -6.72 0.30
C VAL A 51 4.56 -7.19 0.60
N VAL A 52 5.53 -6.31 0.34
CA VAL A 52 6.90 -6.42 0.85
C VAL A 52 7.11 -5.26 1.81
N ALA A 53 7.05 -5.55 3.11
CA ALA A 53 7.12 -4.56 4.17
C ALA A 53 8.51 -4.49 4.80
N VAL A 54 9.02 -3.27 4.92
CA VAL A 54 10.18 -2.89 5.71
C VAL A 54 9.64 -2.29 7.00
N PRO A 55 9.68 -3.02 8.13
CA PRO A 55 9.15 -2.54 9.39
C PRO A 55 10.04 -1.44 9.98
N SER A 56 9.64 -0.91 11.14
CA SER A 56 10.41 0.11 11.87
C SER A 56 11.87 -0.31 12.06
N GLU A 57 12.80 0.48 11.50
CA GLU A 57 14.25 0.28 11.62
C GLU A 57 14.75 0.28 13.08
N PRO A 58 14.35 1.22 13.96
CA PRO A 58 14.79 1.20 15.36
C PRO A 58 14.08 0.13 16.21
N TYR A 59 12.86 -0.28 15.83
CA TYR A 59 12.02 -1.18 16.63
C TYR A 59 11.44 -2.34 15.79
N PRO A 60 12.27 -3.18 15.16
CA PRO A 60 11.81 -4.19 14.22
C PRO A 60 11.13 -5.39 14.90
N LEU A 61 11.42 -5.63 16.19
CA LEU A 61 11.03 -6.85 16.89
C LEU A 61 9.50 -7.04 16.96
N SER A 62 8.73 -5.96 17.07
CA SER A 62 7.27 -6.05 17.08
C SER A 62 6.72 -6.62 15.76
N ALA A 63 7.36 -6.31 14.62
CA ALA A 63 6.97 -6.87 13.34
C ALA A 63 7.48 -8.31 13.15
N THR A 64 8.60 -8.68 13.76
CA THR A 64 9.08 -10.07 13.71
C THR A 64 8.24 -11.00 14.57
N ASP A 65 7.76 -10.55 15.73
CA ASP A 65 6.83 -11.35 16.54
C ASP A 65 5.51 -11.59 15.81
N PHE A 66 5.12 -10.64 14.94
CA PHE A 66 3.94 -10.75 14.08
C PHE A 66 4.04 -11.87 13.02
N TYR A 67 5.23 -12.43 12.75
CA TYR A 67 5.37 -13.62 11.90
C TYR A 67 4.50 -14.77 12.38
N THR A 68 4.51 -15.03 13.68
CA THR A 68 3.72 -16.11 14.28
C THR A 68 2.23 -15.88 14.07
N VAL A 69 1.79 -14.62 14.11
CA VAL A 69 0.38 -14.26 13.87
C VAL A 69 0.00 -14.51 12.42
N LEU A 70 0.83 -14.13 11.47
CA LEU A 70 0.59 -14.38 10.04
C LEU A 70 0.58 -15.88 9.72
N GLU A 71 1.52 -16.64 10.28
CA GLU A 71 1.63 -18.09 10.11
C GLU A 71 0.41 -18.81 10.68
N THR A 72 0.01 -18.47 11.91
CA THR A 72 -1.16 -19.08 12.57
C THR A 72 -2.51 -18.65 11.98
N SER A 73 -2.53 -17.60 11.15
CA SER A 73 -3.73 -17.10 10.48
C SER A 73 -3.90 -17.63 9.05
N ASP A 74 -3.09 -18.63 8.64
CA ASP A 74 -3.13 -19.24 7.30
C ASP A 74 -2.98 -18.23 6.14
N VAL A 75 -2.20 -17.17 6.35
CA VAL A 75 -1.93 -16.19 5.29
C VAL A 75 -1.16 -16.88 4.16
N PRO A 76 -1.64 -16.87 2.90
CA PRO A 76 -0.95 -17.55 1.83
C PRO A 76 0.47 -17.04 1.62
N ALA A 77 1.39 -17.97 1.33
CA ALA A 77 2.79 -17.64 1.12
C ALA A 77 2.97 -16.55 0.05
N GLY A 78 3.79 -15.54 0.36
CA GLY A 78 4.07 -14.42 -0.54
C GLY A 78 3.07 -13.27 -0.48
N VAL A 79 1.95 -13.38 0.25
CA VAL A 79 0.99 -12.26 0.42
C VAL A 79 1.57 -11.17 1.31
N VAL A 80 2.20 -11.54 2.43
CA VAL A 80 2.92 -10.62 3.31
C VAL A 80 4.34 -11.12 3.45
N ASN A 81 5.31 -10.28 3.09
CA ASN A 81 6.74 -10.54 3.22
C ASN A 81 7.33 -9.41 4.05
N ILE A 82 8.11 -9.71 5.09
CA ILE A 82 8.72 -8.69 5.95
C ILE A 82 10.24 -8.80 5.82
N VAL A 83 10.89 -7.65 5.61
CA VAL A 83 12.35 -7.56 5.47
C VAL A 83 12.85 -6.46 6.40
N THR A 84 13.49 -6.84 7.49
CA THR A 84 14.07 -5.89 8.47
C THR A 84 15.41 -5.35 7.98
N GLY A 85 15.66 -4.06 8.15
CA GLY A 85 16.94 -3.43 7.79
C GLY A 85 16.81 -1.91 7.69
N SER A 86 17.76 -1.28 7.01
CA SER A 86 17.72 0.17 6.83
C SER A 86 16.54 0.58 5.94
N ALA A 87 15.71 1.50 6.46
CA ALA A 87 14.57 2.03 5.72
C ALA A 87 15.01 2.78 4.45
N MET A 88 16.18 3.43 4.49
CA MET A 88 16.72 4.16 3.34
C MET A 88 17.20 3.22 2.24
N GLU A 89 17.96 2.18 2.58
CA GLU A 89 18.52 1.25 1.58
C GLU A 89 17.43 0.38 0.96
N LEU A 90 16.59 -0.24 1.80
CA LEU A 90 15.51 -1.12 1.34
C LEU A 90 14.40 -0.32 0.66
N GLY A 91 14.06 0.87 1.16
CA GLY A 91 13.12 1.77 0.51
C GLY A 91 13.57 2.18 -0.89
N LYS A 92 14.87 2.44 -1.09
CA LYS A 92 15.45 2.73 -2.40
C LYS A 92 15.36 1.55 -3.35
N ALA A 93 15.65 0.34 -2.85
CA ALA A 93 15.52 -0.88 -3.63
C ALA A 93 14.07 -1.07 -4.11
N LEU A 94 13.09 -0.94 -3.21
CA LEU A 94 11.66 -1.02 -3.54
C LEU A 94 11.23 0.07 -4.53
N ALA A 95 11.67 1.32 -4.31
CA ALA A 95 11.32 2.45 -5.16
C ALA A 95 11.85 2.31 -6.59
N THR A 96 13.03 1.72 -6.77
CA THR A 96 13.66 1.56 -8.10
C THR A 96 13.34 0.23 -8.79
N HIS A 97 12.73 -0.73 -8.09
CA HIS A 97 12.37 -2.03 -8.65
C HIS A 97 11.26 -1.90 -9.70
N ASN A 98 11.42 -2.54 -10.86
CA ASN A 98 10.43 -2.46 -11.95
C ASN A 98 9.18 -3.31 -11.71
N ASP A 99 9.31 -4.45 -11.03
CA ASP A 99 8.18 -5.35 -10.70
C ASP A 99 7.44 -4.96 -9.40
N VAL A 100 7.68 -3.77 -8.86
CA VAL A 100 6.90 -3.20 -7.76
C VAL A 100 5.93 -2.18 -8.35
N ASP A 101 4.64 -2.38 -8.14
CA ASP A 101 3.56 -1.60 -8.77
C ASP A 101 3.28 -0.29 -8.01
N ALA A 102 3.52 -0.28 -6.69
CA ALA A 102 3.40 0.91 -5.84
C ALA A 102 4.35 0.86 -4.63
N VAL A 103 4.70 2.02 -4.09
CA VAL A 103 5.45 2.12 -2.83
C VAL A 103 4.76 3.06 -1.85
N TRP A 104 4.54 2.58 -0.64
CA TRP A 104 4.07 3.37 0.48
C TRP A 104 5.24 3.61 1.42
N ALA A 105 5.54 4.86 1.78
CA ALA A 105 6.68 5.17 2.62
C ALA A 105 6.33 6.25 3.65
N PHE A 106 6.37 5.86 4.91
CA PHE A 106 6.05 6.70 6.06
C PHE A 106 7.28 6.77 6.97
N GLY A 107 7.52 7.94 7.56
CA GLY A 107 8.69 8.20 8.38
C GLY A 107 9.29 9.56 8.09
N SER A 108 10.51 9.62 7.54
CA SER A 108 11.20 10.89 7.32
C SER A 108 10.92 11.51 5.94
N ALA A 109 11.03 12.84 5.86
CA ALA A 109 10.96 13.56 4.60
C ALA A 109 12.03 13.09 3.59
N ALA A 110 13.22 12.71 4.08
CA ALA A 110 14.30 12.19 3.25
C ALA A 110 13.93 10.84 2.62
N VAL A 111 13.26 9.95 3.36
CA VAL A 111 12.76 8.68 2.81
C VAL A 111 11.67 8.95 1.78
N SER A 112 10.73 9.86 2.07
CA SER A 112 9.66 10.24 1.14
C SER A 112 10.24 10.76 -0.19
N GLU A 113 11.16 11.73 -0.12
CA GLU A 113 11.81 12.31 -1.30
C GLU A 113 12.58 11.27 -2.10
N MET A 114 13.32 10.39 -1.43
CA MET A 114 14.08 9.32 -2.07
C MET A 114 13.15 8.35 -2.81
N VAL A 115 12.05 7.94 -2.19
CA VAL A 115 11.07 7.02 -2.78
C VAL A 115 10.40 7.64 -4.00
N GLU A 116 9.99 8.91 -3.92
CA GLU A 116 9.38 9.62 -5.07
C GLU A 116 10.37 9.83 -6.22
N LYS A 117 11.65 10.09 -5.92
CA LYS A 117 12.68 10.16 -6.97
C LYS A 117 12.95 8.79 -7.60
N GLY A 118 12.97 7.73 -6.79
CA GLY A 118 13.19 6.36 -7.26
C GLY A 118 12.04 5.81 -8.10
N SER A 119 10.81 6.24 -7.86
CA SER A 119 9.61 5.74 -8.55
C SER A 119 9.51 6.18 -10.02
N VAL A 120 10.28 7.19 -10.44
CA VAL A 120 10.25 7.77 -11.79
C VAL A 120 10.51 6.72 -12.89
N GLY A 121 11.30 5.68 -12.60
CA GLY A 121 11.69 4.68 -13.59
C GLY A 121 10.52 3.94 -14.27
N ASN A 122 9.50 3.56 -13.50
CA ASN A 122 8.28 2.91 -14.03
C ASN A 122 7.00 3.69 -13.71
N LEU A 123 7.14 4.92 -13.17
CA LEU A 123 6.03 5.77 -12.73
C LEU A 123 5.08 5.06 -11.73
N LYS A 124 5.62 4.15 -10.91
CA LYS A 124 4.84 3.48 -9.86
C LYS A 124 4.22 4.50 -8.91
N ARG A 125 3.03 4.19 -8.42
CA ARG A 125 2.31 5.07 -7.49
C ARG A 125 3.06 5.16 -6.16
N THR A 126 3.16 6.36 -5.62
CA THR A 126 3.72 6.59 -4.27
C THR A 126 2.64 7.06 -3.30
N PHE A 127 2.77 6.66 -2.04
CA PHE A 127 1.99 7.22 -0.94
C PHE A 127 2.91 7.49 0.25
N THR A 128 3.09 8.78 0.57
CA THR A 128 4.04 9.23 1.58
C THR A 128 3.45 10.28 2.51
N ASP A 129 3.97 10.36 3.72
CA ASP A 129 3.62 11.38 4.72
C ASP A 129 4.45 12.67 4.60
N TYR A 130 5.49 12.65 3.77
CA TYR A 130 6.44 13.77 3.58
C TYR A 130 7.16 14.17 4.87
N GLY A 131 7.31 13.24 5.82
CA GLY A 131 7.91 13.54 7.12
C GLY A 131 7.00 14.31 8.08
N LYS A 132 5.70 14.40 7.78
CA LYS A 132 4.72 15.02 8.67
C LYS A 132 4.25 14.01 9.71
N ALA A 133 4.01 14.50 10.93
CA ALA A 133 3.41 13.68 11.97
C ALA A 133 2.07 13.11 11.48
N PHE A 134 1.93 11.80 11.60
CA PHE A 134 0.74 11.05 11.24
C PHE A 134 0.17 10.44 12.51
N ASP A 135 -1.08 10.78 12.86
CA ASP A 135 -1.68 10.22 14.06
C ASP A 135 -2.24 8.82 13.77
N TRP A 136 -1.45 7.81 14.10
CA TRP A 136 -1.81 6.40 13.93
C TRP A 136 -2.99 5.96 14.81
N MET A 137 -3.30 6.71 15.85
CA MET A 137 -4.40 6.42 16.77
C MET A 137 -5.70 7.12 16.36
N ASP A 138 -5.65 8.09 15.45
CA ASP A 138 -6.82 8.75 14.89
C ASP A 138 -7.41 7.90 13.75
N PRO A 139 -8.61 7.31 13.94
CA PRO A 139 -9.25 6.49 12.91
C PRO A 139 -9.48 7.22 11.59
N ALA A 140 -9.70 8.54 11.65
CA ALA A 140 -9.92 9.34 10.44
C ALA A 140 -8.65 9.48 9.59
N GLN A 141 -7.47 9.31 10.20
CA GLN A 141 -6.18 9.42 9.54
C GLN A 141 -5.59 8.06 9.21
N ALA A 142 -5.67 7.07 10.11
CA ALA A 142 -4.87 5.85 10.03
C ALA A 142 -5.63 4.59 9.59
N GLU A 143 -6.93 4.70 9.32
CA GLU A 143 -7.73 3.62 8.75
C GLU A 143 -8.73 4.14 7.70
N GLY A 144 -9.54 3.23 7.16
CA GLY A 144 -10.73 3.61 6.41
C GLY A 144 -10.53 3.90 4.91
N PRO A 145 -11.43 4.70 4.29
CA PRO A 145 -11.58 4.77 2.84
C PRO A 145 -10.37 5.30 2.07
N LEU A 146 -9.53 6.14 2.70
CA LEU A 146 -8.35 6.71 2.04
C LEU A 146 -7.34 5.61 1.69
N PHE A 147 -7.05 4.72 2.63
CA PHE A 147 -6.06 3.65 2.44
C PHE A 147 -6.52 2.66 1.38
N LEU A 148 -7.80 2.28 1.43
CA LEU A 148 -8.42 1.41 0.42
C LEU A 148 -8.40 2.05 -0.98
N ARG A 149 -8.62 3.37 -1.10
CA ARG A 149 -8.50 4.10 -2.37
C ARG A 149 -7.04 4.22 -2.84
N LYS A 150 -6.09 4.31 -1.92
CA LYS A 150 -4.66 4.29 -2.25
C LYS A 150 -4.18 2.92 -2.66
N ALA A 151 -4.82 1.85 -2.17
CA ALA A 151 -4.50 0.44 -2.42
C ALA A 151 -5.14 -0.13 -3.69
N THR A 152 -6.02 0.64 -4.36
CA THR A 152 -6.76 0.20 -5.54
C THR A 152 -6.59 1.15 -6.73
N ASP A 153 -6.69 0.59 -7.92
CA ASP A 153 -6.90 1.30 -9.18
C ASP A 153 -8.36 1.14 -9.63
N ILE A 154 -8.87 2.13 -10.37
CA ILE A 154 -10.21 2.04 -10.97
C ILE A 154 -10.08 1.60 -12.41
N LYS A 155 -10.65 0.43 -12.73
CA LYS A 155 -10.79 -0.07 -14.09
C LYS A 155 -12.20 0.20 -14.59
N ASN A 156 -12.32 1.08 -15.58
CA ASN A 156 -13.59 1.36 -16.24
C ASN A 156 -13.86 0.32 -17.35
N VAL A 157 -14.93 -0.46 -17.21
CA VAL A 157 -15.35 -1.46 -18.19
C VAL A 157 -16.64 -0.97 -18.85
N TRP A 158 -16.59 -0.77 -20.15
CA TRP A 158 -17.71 -0.28 -20.94
C TRP A 158 -18.42 -1.46 -21.57
N ILE A 159 -19.70 -1.64 -21.25
CA ILE A 159 -20.48 -2.78 -21.68
C ILE A 159 -21.72 -2.26 -22.42
N PRO A 160 -22.07 -2.83 -23.59
CA PRO A 160 -23.36 -2.57 -24.21
C PRO A 160 -24.47 -2.93 -23.22
N TYR A 161 -25.43 -2.03 -23.04
CA TYR A 161 -26.57 -2.24 -22.16
C TYR A 161 -27.81 -1.82 -22.96
N GLY A 162 -28.69 -2.79 -23.23
CA GLY A 162 -30.00 -2.52 -23.83
C GLY A 162 -30.97 -2.06 -22.76
N GLU A 163 -31.87 -1.14 -23.11
CA GLU A 163 -33.13 -1.00 -22.36
C GLU A 163 -34.02 -2.22 -22.62
#